data_AF-A0A763EP38-F1
#
_entry.id   AF-A0A763EP38-F1
#
_cell.length_a   1.000
_cell.length_b   1.000
_cell.length_c   1.000
_cell.angle_alpha   90.00
_cell.angle_beta   90.00
_cell.angle_gamma   90.00
#
_symmetry.space_group_name_H-M   'P 1'
#
loop_
_entity.id
_entity.type
_entity.pdbx_description
1 polymer ?
#
loop_
_entity_poly.entity_id
_entity_poly.type
_entity_poly.pdbx_seq_one_letter_code
_entity_poly.pdbx_strand_id
1 'polypeptide(L)'
;MKDPMFIKQIKLMDELCQIELNQPIKNFPPQIFSSHEAQICLWPLGEFFRPHFHQIETVHYRKQAEHDANRAIRDFVLYEKKWDNLPLIVWRVLFERYRQLQAVIAVNVAIENHQFMVLPVGVDNPLKLRFAVARLLFAMKLPYKVNDQSLPDIDLLFAHRPPALH
;
A
#
# COMPACT_ATOMS: atom_id res chain seq x y z
N MET A 1 19.25 9.40 -12.41
CA MET A 1 18.24 10.26 -11.77
C MET A 1 17.45 9.39 -10.79
N LYS A 2 17.52 9.62 -9.47
CA LYS A 2 16.85 8.75 -8.48
C LYS A 2 15.33 8.93 -8.60
N ASP A 3 14.58 7.84 -8.70
CA ASP A 3 13.11 7.87 -8.77
C ASP A 3 12.52 8.61 -7.55
N PRO A 4 11.73 9.69 -7.73
CA PRO A 4 11.16 10.45 -6.62
C PRO A 4 10.27 9.62 -5.69
N MET A 5 9.64 8.55 -6.19
CA MET A 5 8.87 7.61 -5.36
C MET A 5 9.78 6.85 -4.41
N PHE A 6 10.87 6.29 -4.95
CA PHE A 6 11.84 5.54 -4.17
C PHE A 6 12.45 6.40 -3.04
N ILE A 7 12.72 7.68 -3.30
CA ILE A 7 13.20 8.61 -2.26
C ILE A 7 12.19 8.74 -1.11
N LYS A 8 10.89 8.83 -1.41
CA LYS A 8 9.84 8.92 -0.37
C LYS A 8 9.77 7.65 0.47
N GLN A 9 9.91 6.49 -0.16
CA GLN A 9 9.91 5.19 0.52
C GLN A 9 11.13 5.04 1.43
N ILE A 10 12.33 5.36 0.95
CA ILE A 10 13.55 5.36 1.77
C ILE A 10 13.43 6.31 2.96
N LYS A 11 12.89 7.52 2.76
CA LYS A 11 12.68 8.49 3.85
C LYS A 11 11.75 7.93 4.93
N LEU A 12 10.63 7.34 4.54
CA LEU A 12 9.70 6.74 5.50
C LEU A 12 10.34 5.57 6.28
N MET A 13 11.16 4.74 5.61
CA MET A 13 11.90 3.68 6.29
C MET A 13 12.98 4.24 7.23
N ASP A 14 13.67 5.33 6.86
CA ASP A 14 14.63 6.00 7.74
C ASP A 14 13.95 6.57 8.99
N GLU A 15 12.78 7.19 8.84
CA GLU A 15 11.97 7.64 9.98
C GLU A 15 11.57 6.47 10.90
N LEU A 16 11.18 5.33 10.32
CA LEU A 16 10.88 4.12 11.10
C LEU A 16 12.12 3.62 11.88
N CYS A 17 13.30 3.60 11.24
CA CYS A 17 14.56 3.24 11.92
C CYS A 17 14.87 4.20 13.08
N GLN A 18 14.63 5.51 12.91
CA GLN A 18 14.83 6.48 13.98
C GLN A 18 13.90 6.23 15.16
N ILE A 19 12.61 5.96 14.90
CA ILE A 19 11.61 5.74 15.95
C ILE A 19 11.85 4.43 16.71
N GLU A 20 12.05 3.32 15.99
CA GLU A 20 12.06 1.98 16.60
C GLU A 20 13.46 1.50 16.99
N LEU A 21 14.49 1.97 16.28
CA LEU A 21 15.87 1.48 16.43
C LEU A 21 16.85 2.56 16.89
N ASN A 22 16.39 3.81 17.02
CA ASN A 22 17.19 4.97 17.44
C ASN A 22 18.48 5.16 16.61
N GLN A 23 18.45 4.77 15.34
CA GLN A 23 19.58 4.85 14.42
C GLN A 23 19.10 5.14 12.99
N PRO A 24 19.92 5.81 12.16
CA PRO A 24 19.58 6.03 10.74
C PRO A 24 19.66 4.74 9.92
N ILE A 25 18.87 4.65 8.85
CA ILE A 25 18.80 3.49 7.95
C ILE A 25 20.17 3.10 7.37
N LYS A 26 21.07 4.07 7.18
CA LYS A 26 22.41 3.86 6.63
C LYS A 26 23.30 2.96 7.50
N ASN A 27 22.95 2.78 8.78
CA ASN A 27 23.70 1.93 9.71
C ASN A 27 23.31 0.46 9.60
N PHE A 28 22.23 0.15 8.88
CA PHE A 28 21.72 -1.21 8.73
C PHE A 28 22.15 -1.79 7.38
N PRO A 29 22.76 -2.99 7.35
CA PRO A 29 23.11 -3.64 6.11
C PRO A 29 21.83 -4.04 5.34
N PRO A 30 21.80 -3.85 4.01
CA PRO A 30 20.66 -4.24 3.19
C PRO A 30 20.43 -5.75 3.27
N GLN A 31 19.21 -6.15 3.60
CA GLN A 31 18.74 -7.52 3.61
C GLN A 31 17.87 -7.75 2.37
N ILE A 32 18.24 -8.73 1.56
CA ILE A 32 17.53 -9.09 0.34
C ILE A 32 16.44 -10.08 0.70
N PHE A 33 15.24 -9.85 0.18
CA PHE A 33 14.09 -10.75 0.30
C PHE A 33 13.74 -11.25 -1.09
N SER A 34 13.57 -12.56 -1.20
CA SER A 34 12.96 -13.24 -2.34
C SER A 34 11.48 -12.89 -2.48
N SER A 35 10.91 -13.22 -3.64
CA SER A 35 9.47 -13.07 -3.90
C SER A 35 8.61 -13.90 -2.93
N HIS A 36 9.06 -15.10 -2.54
CA HIS A 36 8.40 -15.93 -1.54
C HIS A 36 8.41 -15.29 -0.13
N GLU A 37 9.56 -14.79 0.31
CA GLU A 37 9.67 -14.11 1.62
C GLU A 37 8.83 -12.83 1.64
N ALA A 38 8.79 -12.08 0.54
CA ALA A 38 7.93 -10.92 0.41
C ALA A 38 6.44 -11.28 0.48
N GLN A 39 6.02 -12.38 -0.15
CA GLN A 39 4.65 -12.88 -0.06
C GLN A 39 4.25 -13.18 1.38
N ILE A 40 5.07 -13.96 2.10
CA ILE A 40 4.83 -14.32 3.50
C ILE A 40 4.81 -13.08 4.39
N CYS A 41 5.74 -12.15 4.17
CA CYS A 41 5.84 -10.90 4.93
C CYS A 41 4.57 -10.04 4.79
N LEU A 42 4.02 -9.93 3.59
CA LEU A 42 2.88 -9.05 3.30
C LEU A 42 1.51 -9.71 3.42
N TRP A 43 1.43 -11.04 3.49
CA TRP A 43 0.18 -11.79 3.64
C TRP A 43 -0.72 -11.28 4.78
N PRO A 44 -0.21 -10.93 5.98
CA PRO A 44 -1.05 -10.45 7.07
C PRO A 44 -1.85 -9.18 6.73
N LEU A 45 -1.42 -8.38 5.75
CA LEU A 45 -2.14 -7.17 5.37
C LEU A 45 -3.49 -7.48 4.72
N GLY A 46 -3.66 -8.66 4.12
CA GLY A 46 -4.93 -9.13 3.58
C GLY A 46 -6.04 -9.17 4.63
N GLU A 47 -5.69 -9.44 5.90
CA GLU A 47 -6.63 -9.50 7.01
C GLU A 47 -7.32 -8.15 7.28
N PHE A 48 -6.65 -7.04 6.96
CA PHE A 48 -7.18 -5.70 7.22
C PHE A 48 -8.39 -5.43 6.31
N PHE A 49 -8.38 -5.98 5.10
CA PHE A 49 -9.41 -5.75 4.10
C PHE A 49 -10.59 -6.70 4.23
N ARG A 50 -10.40 -7.89 4.83
CA ARG A 50 -11.42 -8.95 4.88
C ARG A 50 -12.77 -8.49 5.44
N PRO A 51 -12.85 -7.69 6.53
CA PRO A 51 -14.14 -7.24 7.07
C PRO A 51 -14.90 -6.29 6.14
N HIS A 52 -14.19 -5.57 5.27
CA HIS A 52 -14.75 -4.51 4.42
C HIS A 52 -14.78 -4.87 2.94
N PHE A 53 -14.39 -6.09 2.56
CA PHE A 53 -14.17 -6.50 1.17
C PHE A 53 -15.36 -6.15 0.26
N HIS A 54 -16.57 -6.59 0.64
CA HIS A 54 -17.78 -6.31 -0.14
C HIS A 54 -18.11 -4.81 -0.25
N GLN A 55 -17.77 -4.00 0.75
CA GLN A 55 -17.98 -2.55 0.72
C GLN A 55 -16.93 -1.85 -0.15
N ILE A 56 -15.71 -2.38 -0.18
CA ILE A 56 -14.60 -1.82 -0.97
C ILE A 56 -14.82 -2.05 -2.46
N GLU A 57 -15.39 -3.19 -2.85
CA GLU A 57 -15.63 -3.51 -4.26
C GLU A 57 -16.70 -2.64 -4.94
N THR A 58 -17.64 -2.10 -4.16
CA THR A 58 -18.70 -1.21 -4.69
C THR A 58 -18.23 0.21 -4.94
N VAL A 59 -17.05 0.59 -4.42
CA VAL A 59 -16.52 1.96 -4.53
C VAL A 59 -15.53 2.06 -5.69
N HIS A 60 -15.74 3.06 -6.57
CA HIS A 60 -14.79 3.38 -7.63
C HIS A 60 -13.47 3.92 -7.08
N TYR A 61 -12.37 3.56 -7.73
CA TYR A 61 -11.08 4.13 -7.40
C TYR A 61 -11.03 5.63 -7.72
N ARG A 62 -10.62 6.45 -6.74
CA ARG A 62 -10.44 7.89 -6.95
C ARG A 62 -9.01 8.31 -6.62
N LYS A 63 -8.31 8.84 -7.62
CA LYS A 63 -6.93 9.34 -7.50
C LYS A 63 -6.77 10.40 -6.41
N GLN A 64 -7.81 11.21 -6.17
CA GLN A 64 -7.83 12.23 -5.13
C GLN A 64 -7.62 11.66 -3.72
N ALA A 65 -8.03 10.41 -3.49
CA ALA A 65 -7.86 9.73 -2.20
C ALA A 65 -6.45 9.12 -1.99
N GLU A 66 -5.57 9.15 -3.00
CA GLU A 66 -4.20 8.61 -2.86
C GLU A 66 -3.39 9.34 -1.77
N HIS A 67 -3.64 10.63 -1.56
CA HIS A 67 -2.97 11.39 -0.52
C HIS A 67 -3.32 10.87 0.88
N ASP A 68 -4.60 10.62 1.13
CA ASP A 68 -5.07 10.09 2.42
C ASP A 68 -4.67 8.63 2.60
N ALA A 69 -4.63 7.82 1.53
CA ALA A 69 -4.03 6.49 1.58
C ALA A 69 -2.54 6.53 1.95
N ASN A 70 -1.77 7.50 1.42
CA ASN A 70 -0.37 7.66 1.83
C ASN A 70 -0.25 8.05 3.31
N ARG A 71 -1.15 8.90 3.82
CA ARG A 71 -1.21 9.26 5.24
C ARG A 71 -1.50 8.03 6.10
N ALA A 72 -2.50 7.24 5.74
CA ALA A 72 -2.87 6.01 6.45
C ALA A 72 -1.72 4.98 6.46
N ILE A 73 -1.01 4.82 5.35
CA ILE A 73 0.18 3.96 5.28
C ILE A 73 1.29 4.49 6.19
N ARG A 74 1.58 5.79 6.15
CA ARG A 74 2.60 6.40 7.03
C ARG A 74 2.26 6.21 8.50
N ASP A 75 1.01 6.44 8.87
CA ASP A 75 0.51 6.29 10.24
C ASP A 75 0.58 4.82 10.72
N PHE A 76 0.25 3.86 9.85
CA PHE A 76 0.47 2.44 10.13
C PHE A 76 1.96 2.12 10.30
N VAL A 77 2.81 2.60 9.38
CA VAL A 77 4.24 2.32 9.38
C VAL A 77 4.91 2.89 10.62
N LEU A 78 4.60 4.11 11.05
CA LEU A 78 5.30 4.77 12.16
C LEU A 78 4.69 4.49 13.53
N TYR A 79 3.39 4.18 13.60
CA TYR A 79 2.67 4.13 14.88
C TYR A 79 1.70 2.95 15.00
N GLU A 80 1.74 1.99 14.06
CA GLU A 80 0.87 0.81 14.03
C GLU A 80 -0.63 1.13 14.09
N LYS A 81 -1.01 2.33 13.62
CA LYS A 81 -2.42 2.72 13.56
C LYS A 81 -3.17 1.83 12.58
N LYS A 82 -4.24 1.22 13.08
CA LYS A 82 -5.18 0.42 12.29
C LYS A 82 -5.99 1.30 11.33
N TRP A 83 -6.54 0.68 10.29
CA TRP A 83 -7.30 1.36 9.23
C TRP A 83 -8.82 1.41 9.49
N ASP A 84 -9.25 0.99 10.68
CA ASP A 84 -10.65 0.74 11.05
C ASP A 84 -11.60 1.93 10.81
N ASN A 85 -11.09 3.17 10.87
CA ASN A 85 -11.90 4.40 10.76
C ASN A 85 -11.64 5.21 9.48
N LEU A 86 -11.06 4.59 8.44
CA LEU A 86 -10.82 5.29 7.17
C LEU A 86 -12.09 5.39 6.32
N PRO A 87 -12.28 6.48 5.56
CA PRO A 87 -13.34 6.55 4.55
C PRO A 87 -13.21 5.41 3.54
N LEU A 88 -14.33 4.85 3.07
CA LEU A 88 -14.33 3.73 2.11
C LEU A 88 -13.52 4.00 0.83
N ILE A 89 -13.50 5.25 0.37
CA ILE A 89 -12.71 5.67 -0.80
C ILE A 89 -11.19 5.54 -0.57
N VAL A 90 -10.72 5.69 0.68
CA VAL A 90 -9.31 5.49 1.06
C VAL A 90 -9.02 4.00 1.14
N TRP A 91 -9.93 3.22 1.75
CA TRP A 91 -9.86 1.76 1.74
C TRP A 91 -9.75 1.18 0.33
N ARG A 92 -10.52 1.72 -0.62
CA ARG A 92 -10.44 1.34 -2.04
C ARG A 92 -9.05 1.52 -2.62
N VAL A 93 -8.40 2.65 -2.35
CA VAL A 93 -7.02 2.89 -2.83
C VAL A 93 -6.02 1.93 -2.19
N LEU A 94 -6.12 1.72 -0.87
CA LEU A 94 -5.25 0.80 -0.14
C LEU A 94 -5.39 -0.64 -0.65
N PHE A 95 -6.63 -1.07 -0.87
CA PHE A 95 -6.95 -2.40 -1.38
C PHE A 95 -6.44 -2.58 -2.81
N GLU A 96 -6.62 -1.58 -3.69
CA GLU A 96 -6.12 -1.65 -5.07
C GLU A 96 -4.59 -1.80 -5.11
N ARG A 97 -3.87 -1.05 -4.27
CA ARG A 97 -2.41 -1.17 -4.15
C ARG A 97 -2.00 -2.55 -3.64
N TYR A 98 -2.67 -3.07 -2.61
CA TYR A 98 -2.42 -4.41 -2.09
C TYR A 98 -2.68 -5.47 -3.15
N ARG A 99 -3.83 -5.44 -3.83
CA ARG A 99 -4.22 -6.39 -4.88
C ARG A 99 -3.20 -6.42 -6.02
N GLN A 100 -2.82 -5.24 -6.54
CA GLN A 100 -1.84 -5.16 -7.62
C GLN A 100 -0.44 -5.57 -7.16
N LEU A 101 -0.06 -5.29 -5.91
CA LEU A 101 1.20 -5.78 -5.34
C LEU A 101 1.21 -7.31 -5.24
N GLN A 102 0.11 -7.93 -4.82
CA GLN A 102 -0.01 -9.40 -4.80
C GLN A 102 0.14 -10.00 -6.19
N ALA A 103 -0.43 -9.37 -7.23
CA ALA A 103 -0.23 -9.80 -8.62
C ALA A 103 1.25 -9.71 -9.05
N VAL A 104 1.94 -8.61 -8.71
CA VAL A 104 3.38 -8.45 -8.99
C VAL A 104 4.20 -9.52 -8.26
N ILE A 105 3.91 -9.78 -6.98
CA ILE A 105 4.59 -10.82 -6.19
C ILE A 105 4.36 -12.19 -6.83
N ALA A 106 3.13 -12.53 -7.21
CA ALA A 106 2.80 -13.82 -7.81
C ALA A 106 3.58 -14.09 -9.10
N VAL A 107 3.71 -13.07 -9.98
CA VAL A 107 4.54 -13.18 -11.18
C VAL A 107 6.01 -13.40 -10.84
N ASN A 108 6.53 -12.69 -9.82
CA ASN A 108 7.92 -12.82 -9.37
C ASN A 108 8.20 -14.16 -8.67
N VAL A 109 7.19 -14.76 -8.04
CA VAL A 109 7.25 -16.13 -7.51
C VAL A 109 7.33 -17.13 -8.66
N ALA A 110 6.50 -16.99 -9.69
CA ALA A 110 6.46 -17.90 -10.83
C ALA A 110 7.78 -17.95 -11.63
N ILE A 111 8.56 -16.87 -11.61
CA ILE A 111 9.89 -16.79 -12.25
C ILE A 111 11.06 -16.99 -11.27
N GLU A 112 10.77 -17.44 -10.04
CA GLU A 112 11.78 -17.71 -9.01
C GLU A 112 12.70 -16.51 -8.70
N ASN A 113 12.15 -15.29 -8.68
CA ASN A 113 12.94 -14.11 -8.37
C ASN A 113 13.40 -14.09 -6.90
N HIS A 114 14.67 -14.42 -6.66
CA HIS A 114 15.30 -14.39 -5.35
C HIS A 114 15.71 -12.99 -4.86
N GLN A 115 15.55 -11.94 -5.68
CA GLN A 115 15.92 -10.56 -5.36
C GLN A 115 14.75 -9.60 -5.62
N PHE A 116 13.68 -9.75 -4.83
CA PHE A 116 12.44 -8.99 -5.04
C PHE A 116 12.42 -7.63 -4.33
N MET A 117 12.80 -7.61 -3.04
CA MET A 117 12.86 -6.36 -2.26
C MET A 117 14.08 -6.33 -1.36
N VAL A 118 14.46 -5.13 -0.92
CA VAL A 118 15.59 -4.91 -0.01
C VAL A 118 15.10 -4.08 1.18
N LEU A 119 15.32 -4.59 2.39
CA LEU A 119 14.92 -3.98 3.66
C LEU A 119 16.13 -3.81 4.59
N PRO A 120 16.08 -2.90 5.59
CA PRO A 120 17.16 -2.76 6.58
C PRO A 120 17.11 -3.79 7.72
N VAL A 121 16.14 -4.71 7.69
CA VAL A 121 15.94 -5.72 8.74
C VAL A 121 15.71 -7.10 8.12
N GLY A 122 16.09 -8.16 8.84
CA GLY A 122 15.95 -9.54 8.38
C GLY A 122 14.51 -10.09 8.46
N VAL A 123 14.30 -11.28 7.92
CA VAL A 123 13.00 -11.98 7.84
C VAL A 123 12.37 -12.30 9.19
N ASP A 124 13.14 -12.41 10.26
CA ASP A 124 12.62 -12.70 11.61
C ASP A 124 12.33 -11.44 12.43
N ASN A 125 12.63 -10.26 11.88
CA ASN A 125 12.46 -9.02 12.60
C ASN A 125 10.97 -8.64 12.71
N PRO A 126 10.48 -8.22 13.89
CA PRO A 126 9.06 -7.84 14.08
C PRO A 126 8.64 -6.64 13.22
N LEU A 127 9.57 -5.77 12.84
CA LEU A 127 9.31 -4.58 12.02
C LEU A 127 9.21 -4.89 10.51
N LYS A 128 9.50 -6.12 10.07
CA LYS A 128 9.60 -6.48 8.65
C LYS A 128 8.37 -6.08 7.82
N LEU A 129 7.16 -6.25 8.38
CA LEU A 129 5.92 -5.89 7.72
C LEU A 129 5.83 -4.38 7.51
N ARG A 130 6.16 -3.59 8.54
CA ARG A 130 6.14 -2.11 8.47
C ARG A 130 7.15 -1.60 7.45
N PHE A 131 8.35 -2.18 7.40
CA PHE A 131 9.34 -1.87 6.36
C PHE A 131 8.88 -2.29 4.96
N ALA A 132 8.30 -3.47 4.79
CA ALA A 132 7.78 -3.94 3.50
C ALA A 132 6.64 -3.04 2.99
N VAL A 133 5.71 -2.65 3.88
CA VAL A 133 4.63 -1.72 3.56
C VAL A 133 5.17 -0.34 3.17
N ALA A 134 6.16 0.19 3.89
CA ALA A 134 6.83 1.44 3.53
C ALA A 134 7.54 1.34 2.17
N ARG A 135 8.15 0.20 1.87
CA ARG A 135 8.91 -0.01 0.63
C ARG A 135 8.03 -0.21 -0.61
N LEU A 136 6.89 -0.89 -0.46
CA LEU A 136 6.12 -1.39 -1.61
C LEU A 136 4.76 -0.71 -1.79
N LEU A 137 4.14 -0.21 -0.71
CA LEU A 137 2.79 0.40 -0.78
C LEU A 137 2.81 1.93 -0.63
N PHE A 138 3.77 2.49 0.11
CA PHE A 138 3.84 3.94 0.30
C PHE A 138 4.17 4.67 -1.00
N ALA A 139 3.34 5.65 -1.35
CA ALA A 139 3.41 6.41 -2.59
C ALA A 139 3.46 5.53 -3.86
N MET A 140 2.96 4.29 -3.79
CA MET A 140 2.99 3.32 -4.88
C MET A 140 2.30 3.89 -6.12
N LYS A 141 3.03 3.89 -7.23
CA LYS A 141 2.44 3.98 -8.56
C LYS A 141 1.89 2.60 -8.92
N LEU A 142 0.61 2.54 -9.27
CA LEU A 142 -0.03 1.29 -9.65
C LEU A 142 0.63 0.70 -10.92
N PRO A 143 1.08 -0.57 -10.89
CA PRO A 143 1.71 -1.23 -12.03
C PRO A 143 0.72 -1.55 -13.15
N TYR A 144 -0.57 -1.68 -12.83
CA TYR A 144 -1.63 -2.01 -13.78
C TYR A 144 -2.73 -0.94 -13.76
N LYS A 145 -3.51 -0.87 -14.84
CA LYS A 145 -4.73 -0.06 -14.86
C LYS A 145 -5.69 -0.57 -13.80
N VAL A 146 -6.37 0.35 -13.12
CA VAL A 146 -7.44 -0.01 -12.19
C VAL A 146 -8.58 -0.64 -12.99
N ASN A 147 -9.06 -1.79 -12.51
CA ASN A 147 -10.26 -2.43 -13.02
C ASN A 147 -11.44 -2.07 -12.10
N ASP A 148 -12.21 -1.05 -12.47
CA ASP A 148 -13.44 -0.69 -11.79
C ASP A 148 -14.59 -1.51 -12.39
N GLN A 149 -14.87 -2.66 -11.77
CA GLN A 149 -16.03 -3.49 -12.09
C GLN A 149 -17.30 -3.06 -11.35
N SER A 150 -17.26 -1.93 -10.62
CA SER A 150 -18.43 -1.47 -9.88
C SER A 150 -19.54 -1.07 -10.84
N LEU A 151 -20.79 -1.31 -10.41
CA LEU A 151 -22.02 -0.91 -11.11
C LEU A 151 -21.90 0.50 -11.71
N PRO A 152 -22.57 0.77 -12.84
CA PRO A 152 -22.48 2.04 -13.55
C PRO A 152 -22.61 3.21 -12.58
N ASP A 153 -21.62 4.10 -12.65
CA ASP A 153 -21.40 5.25 -11.78
C ASP A 153 -22.72 6.02 -11.55
N ILE A 154 -23.38 5.75 -10.42
CA ILE A 154 -24.66 6.39 -10.09
C ILE A 154 -24.45 7.90 -9.90
N ASP A 155 -23.22 8.31 -9.56
CA ASP A 155 -22.82 9.71 -9.49
C ASP A 155 -22.91 10.42 -10.86
N LEU A 156 -22.70 9.71 -11.98
CA LEU A 156 -22.94 10.26 -13.33
C LEU A 156 -24.42 10.38 -13.68
N LEU A 157 -25.29 9.56 -13.10
CA LEU A 157 -26.75 9.65 -13.32
C LEU A 157 -27.37 10.91 -12.69
N PHE A 158 -26.74 11.46 -11.63
CA PHE A 158 -27.23 12.65 -10.95
C PHE A 158 -26.44 13.93 -11.25
N ALA A 159 -25.31 13.85 -11.94
CA ALA A 159 -24.52 15.00 -12.37
C ALA A 159 -25.26 15.92 -13.38
N HIS A 160 -26.38 15.47 -13.95
CA HIS A 160 -27.18 16.21 -14.93
C HIS A 160 -28.54 16.70 -14.42
N ARG A 161 -28.80 16.73 -13.10
CA ARG A 161 -30.00 17.43 -12.62
C ARG A 161 -29.78 18.95 -12.72
N PRO A 162 -30.50 19.67 -13.59
CA PRO A 162 -30.46 21.13 -13.55
C PRO A 162 -31.04 21.60 -12.20
N PRO A 163 -30.58 22.75 -11.68
CA PRO A 163 -31.10 23.28 -10.42
C PRO A 163 -32.61 23.47 -10.55
N ALA A 164 -33.33 23.03 -9.52
CA ALA A 164 -34.77 23.24 -9.42
C ALA A 164 -35.06 24.74 -9.59
N LEU A 165 -35.85 25.09 -10.60
CA LEU A 165 -36.32 26.45 -10.81
C LEU A 165 -37.20 26.83 -9.61
N HIS A 166 -36.85 27.95 -8.97
CA HIS A 166 -37.68 28.67 -8.00
C HIS A 166 -38.95 29.23 -8.66
#